data_AF-A0A957KJD9-F1
#
_entry.id   AF-A0A957KJD9-F1
#
_cell.length_a   1.000
_cell.length_b   1.000
_cell.length_c   1.000
_cell.angle_alpha   90.00
_cell.angle_beta   90.00
_cell.angle_gamma   90.00
#
_symmetry.space_group_name_H-M   'P 1'
#
loop_
_entity.id
_entity.type
_entity.pdbx_description
1 polymer ?
#
loop_
_entity_poly.entity_id
_entity_poly.type
_entity_poly.pdbx_seq_one_letter_code
_entity_poly.pdbx_strand_id
1 'polypeptide(L)'
;MESSEQRQRVEYLPNNARLVQTRAGAVLVNSPPETLKLLLALGHEIPQIILLPPDIPAGIELGSSGFVRRGINYASVEFLLYSNFFIHNQRTRIITPTAAQRERMAIIINETLVGPANAADFEQYHWLRVECMATSYYAPLNHEPQLEDLTDLRALTDGGGDLGQGVAIRW
;
A
#
# COMPACT_ATOMS: atom_id res chain seq x y z
N MET A 1 -24.10 -5.77 -33.51
CA MET A 1 -23.52 -4.44 -33.22
C MET A 1 -23.16 -4.45 -31.75
N GLU A 2 -22.06 -5.12 -31.41
CA GLU A 2 -21.55 -5.19 -30.04
C GLU A 2 -20.98 -3.82 -29.69
N SER A 3 -21.49 -3.22 -28.61
CA SER A 3 -21.09 -1.90 -28.17
C SER A 3 -19.61 -1.88 -27.81
N SER A 4 -19.00 -0.72 -28.05
CA SER A 4 -17.64 -0.31 -27.73
C SER A 4 -17.32 -0.26 -26.21
N GLU A 5 -17.91 -1.15 -25.41
CA GLU A 5 -17.87 -1.17 -23.93
C GLU A 5 -17.15 -2.39 -23.34
N GLN A 6 -16.23 -3.00 -24.08
CA GLN A 6 -15.13 -3.69 -23.41
C GLN A 6 -14.18 -2.63 -22.83
N ARG A 7 -14.64 -1.92 -21.77
CA ARG A 7 -13.77 -1.16 -20.88
C ARG A 7 -12.63 -2.10 -20.52
N GLN A 8 -11.42 -1.72 -20.89
CA GLN A 8 -10.23 -2.50 -20.62
C GLN A 8 -10.19 -2.74 -19.11
N ARG A 9 -10.49 -3.97 -18.67
CA ARG A 9 -10.55 -4.31 -17.24
C ARG A 9 -9.19 -4.17 -16.56
N VAL A 10 -8.13 -4.11 -17.35
CA VAL A 10 -6.75 -3.99 -16.91
C VAL A 10 -6.12 -2.82 -17.65
N GLU A 11 -5.70 -1.81 -16.92
CA GLU A 11 -4.85 -0.73 -17.41
C GLU A 11 -3.41 -1.02 -17.01
N TYR A 12 -2.49 -0.91 -17.96
CA TYR A 12 -1.07 -1.14 -17.74
C TYR A 12 -0.41 0.19 -17.42
N LEU A 13 0.21 0.25 -16.24
CA LEU A 13 0.97 1.41 -15.79
C LEU A 13 2.48 1.10 -15.93
N PRO A 14 3.33 2.14 -15.99
CA PRO A 14 4.77 2.00 -15.87
C PRO A 14 5.22 1.11 -14.71
N ASN A 15 6.46 0.63 -14.79
CA ASN A 15 7.09 -0.21 -13.78
C ASN A 15 6.34 -1.50 -13.47
N ASN A 16 5.55 -2.06 -14.40
CA ASN A 16 4.73 -3.27 -14.20
C ASN A 16 3.57 -3.13 -13.20
N ALA A 17 3.21 -1.91 -12.82
CA ALA A 17 1.96 -1.69 -12.10
C ALA A 17 0.76 -1.87 -13.02
N ARG A 18 -0.39 -2.26 -12.46
CA ARG A 18 -1.64 -2.39 -13.21
C ARG A 18 -2.81 -1.93 -12.37
N LEU A 19 -3.77 -1.28 -13.00
CA LEU A 19 -5.06 -0.98 -12.39
C LEU A 19 -6.10 -1.96 -12.93
N VAL A 20 -6.64 -2.81 -12.06
CA VAL A 20 -7.61 -3.84 -12.44
C VAL A 20 -9.00 -3.46 -11.93
N GLN A 21 -9.93 -3.19 -12.83
CA GLN A 21 -11.31 -2.85 -12.49
C GLN A 21 -12.10 -4.12 -12.13
N THR A 22 -12.62 -4.17 -10.90
CA THR A 22 -13.39 -5.31 -10.38
C THR A 22 -14.74 -4.86 -9.81
N ARG A 23 -15.61 -5.83 -9.47
CA ARG A 23 -16.87 -5.54 -8.77
C ARG A 23 -16.67 -5.08 -7.31
N ALA A 24 -15.48 -5.31 -6.74
CA ALA A 24 -15.11 -4.85 -5.41
C ALA A 24 -14.42 -3.48 -5.42
N GLY A 25 -14.29 -2.85 -6.60
CA GLY A 25 -13.51 -1.63 -6.80
C GLY A 25 -12.24 -1.88 -7.63
N ALA A 26 -11.49 -0.82 -7.89
CA ALA A 26 -10.21 -0.92 -8.58
C ALA A 26 -9.15 -1.55 -7.67
N VAL A 27 -8.40 -2.52 -8.20
CA VAL A 27 -7.28 -3.16 -7.53
C VAL A 27 -6.00 -2.67 -8.18
N LEU A 28 -5.15 -2.01 -7.40
CA LEU A 28 -3.79 -1.70 -7.80
C LEU A 28 -2.94 -2.96 -7.62
N VAL A 29 -2.47 -3.54 -8.71
CA VAL A 29 -1.51 -4.64 -8.69
C VAL A 29 -0.12 -4.04 -8.81
N ASN A 30 0.72 -4.32 -7.82
CA ASN A 30 2.02 -3.70 -7.58
C ASN A 30 1.94 -2.22 -7.20
N SER A 31 2.82 -1.79 -6.31
CA SER A 31 2.89 -0.40 -5.83
C SER A 31 4.31 0.16 -5.88
N PRO A 32 4.94 0.24 -7.08
CA PRO A 32 6.28 0.79 -7.22
C PRO A 32 6.34 2.25 -6.74
N PRO A 33 7.56 2.78 -6.51
CA PRO A 33 7.75 4.21 -6.32
C PRO A 33 7.02 5.01 -7.41
N GLU A 34 6.60 6.24 -7.06
CA GLU A 34 5.93 7.18 -7.98
C GLU A 34 4.46 6.85 -8.34
N THR A 35 3.91 5.71 -7.90
CA THR A 35 2.55 5.27 -8.28
C THR A 35 1.48 6.31 -7.95
N LEU A 36 1.52 6.93 -6.76
CA LEU A 36 0.57 7.99 -6.38
C LEU A 36 0.57 9.14 -7.39
N LYS A 37 1.77 9.68 -7.72
CA LYS A 37 1.91 10.81 -8.64
C LYS A 37 1.42 10.45 -10.03
N LEU A 38 1.67 9.23 -10.49
CA LEU A 38 1.18 8.73 -11.76
C LEU A 38 -0.35 8.65 -11.78
N LEU A 39 -0.99 8.09 -10.75
CA LEU A 39 -2.45 8.01 -10.66
C LEU A 39 -3.07 9.41 -10.71
N LEU A 40 -2.52 10.36 -9.93
CA LEU A 40 -2.96 11.76 -9.94
C LEU A 40 -2.80 12.41 -11.32
N ALA A 41 -1.65 12.20 -11.99
CA ALA A 41 -1.40 12.76 -13.32
C ALA A 41 -2.35 12.21 -14.40
N LEU A 42 -2.78 10.96 -14.25
CA LEU A 42 -3.76 10.31 -15.12
C LEU A 42 -5.22 10.64 -14.73
N GLY A 43 -5.45 11.36 -13.64
CA GLY A 43 -6.79 11.67 -13.13
C GLY A 43 -7.54 10.47 -12.57
N HIS A 44 -6.81 9.43 -12.15
CA HIS A 44 -7.40 8.25 -11.51
C HIS A 44 -7.70 8.50 -10.04
N GLU A 45 -8.79 7.91 -9.56
CA GLU A 45 -9.00 7.75 -8.12
C GLU A 45 -7.93 6.83 -7.53
N ILE A 46 -7.54 7.11 -6.29
CA ILE A 46 -6.54 6.31 -5.59
C ILE A 46 -7.19 4.99 -5.15
N PRO A 47 -6.67 3.83 -5.59
CA PRO A 47 -7.29 2.55 -5.27
C PRO A 47 -7.26 2.24 -3.78
N GLN A 48 -8.39 1.77 -3.24
CA GLN A 48 -8.50 1.30 -1.86
C GLN A 48 -8.06 -0.16 -1.69
N ILE A 49 -7.78 -0.87 -2.78
CA ILE A 49 -7.33 -2.27 -2.74
C ILE A 49 -5.99 -2.36 -3.46
N ILE A 50 -4.96 -2.81 -2.74
CA ILE A 50 -3.59 -2.88 -3.25
C ILE A 50 -3.08 -4.30 -3.05
N LEU A 51 -2.70 -4.96 -4.15
CA LEU A 51 -2.02 -6.25 -4.16
C LEU A 51 -0.52 -6.02 -4.31
N LEU A 52 0.24 -6.38 -3.27
CA LEU A 52 1.70 -6.30 -3.30
C LEU A 52 2.31 -7.51 -4.01
N PRO A 53 3.47 -7.34 -4.66
CA PRO A 53 4.20 -8.44 -5.25
C PRO A 53 4.87 -9.31 -4.17
N PRO A 54 5.28 -10.54 -4.51
CA PRO A 54 6.11 -11.36 -3.64
C PRO A 54 7.42 -10.66 -3.29
N ASP A 55 7.99 -11.05 -2.16
CA ASP A 55 9.33 -10.64 -1.79
C ASP A 55 10.31 -11.06 -2.88
N ILE A 56 11.21 -10.13 -3.20
CA ILE A 56 12.28 -10.38 -4.15
C ILE A 56 13.49 -10.85 -3.34
N PRO A 57 14.15 -11.95 -3.71
CA PRO A 57 15.39 -12.35 -3.06
C PRO A 57 16.44 -11.24 -3.15
N ALA A 58 17.22 -11.05 -2.08
CA ALA A 58 18.29 -10.06 -2.06
C ALA A 58 19.25 -10.28 -3.24
N GLY A 59 19.57 -9.20 -3.97
CA GLY A 59 20.42 -9.25 -5.16
C GLY A 59 19.70 -9.57 -6.46
N ILE A 60 18.38 -9.83 -6.44
CA ILE A 60 17.55 -9.95 -7.64
C ILE A 60 16.80 -8.65 -7.89
N GLU A 61 16.73 -8.23 -9.16
CA GLU A 61 16.00 -7.03 -9.58
C GLU A 61 14.67 -7.44 -10.21
N LEU A 62 13.57 -6.79 -9.84
CA LEU A 62 12.40 -6.76 -10.71
C LEU A 62 12.81 -5.94 -11.92
N GLY A 63 12.68 -6.50 -13.13
CA GLY A 63 13.00 -5.83 -14.39
C GLY A 63 12.12 -4.61 -14.69
N SER A 64 12.12 -3.60 -13.82
CA SER A 64 11.60 -2.27 -14.09
C SER A 64 12.66 -1.53 -14.90
N SER A 65 12.27 -0.97 -16.03
CA SER A 65 13.15 -0.20 -16.90
C SER A 65 13.57 1.16 -16.32
N GLY A 66 13.13 1.51 -15.10
CA GLY A 66 13.20 2.90 -14.63
C GLY A 66 13.67 3.17 -13.20
N PHE A 67 13.32 2.35 -12.19
CA PHE A 67 13.44 2.84 -10.80
C PHE A 67 13.94 1.86 -9.73
N VAL A 68 13.83 0.55 -9.93
CA VAL A 68 14.23 -0.42 -8.91
C VAL A 68 15.52 -1.13 -9.32
N ARG A 69 16.63 -0.45 -9.05
CA ARG A 69 17.99 -0.99 -9.16
C ARG A 69 18.57 -1.02 -7.74
N ARG A 70 19.16 -2.14 -7.32
CA ARG A 70 19.88 -2.28 -6.02
C ARG A 70 19.03 -2.20 -4.73
N GLY A 71 17.94 -2.97 -4.64
CA GLY A 71 17.34 -3.30 -3.33
C GLY A 71 16.41 -2.26 -2.71
N ILE A 72 15.85 -1.35 -3.51
CA ILE A 72 14.73 -0.49 -3.08
C ILE A 72 13.47 -1.36 -2.97
N ASN A 73 12.75 -1.24 -1.85
CA ASN A 73 11.47 -1.91 -1.68
C ASN A 73 10.51 -1.46 -2.79
N TYR A 74 10.06 -2.41 -3.60
CA TYR A 74 9.16 -2.16 -4.73
C TYR A 74 7.69 -1.93 -4.28
N ALA A 75 7.39 -2.12 -2.99
CA ALA A 75 6.10 -1.79 -2.38
C ALA A 75 6.16 -0.45 -1.61
N SER A 76 6.25 0.66 -2.34
CA SER A 76 6.13 2.03 -1.78
C SER A 76 4.65 2.38 -1.58
N VAL A 77 4.00 1.70 -0.65
CA VAL A 77 2.55 1.80 -0.43
C VAL A 77 2.15 2.92 0.54
N GLU A 78 3.08 3.43 1.35
CA GLU A 78 2.85 4.45 2.39
C GLU A 78 2.16 5.71 1.85
N PHE A 79 2.58 6.23 0.69
CA PHE A 79 1.99 7.44 0.12
C PHE A 79 0.53 7.22 -0.30
N LEU A 80 0.19 6.03 -0.80
CA LEU A 80 -1.19 5.68 -1.16
C LEU A 80 -2.04 5.54 0.10
N LEU A 81 -1.51 4.89 1.15
CA LEU A 81 -2.17 4.78 2.45
C LEU A 81 -2.48 6.15 3.04
N TYR A 82 -1.47 7.02 3.10
CA TYR A 82 -1.60 8.35 3.66
C TYR A 82 -2.56 9.22 2.85
N SER A 83 -2.55 9.12 1.52
CA SER A 83 -3.52 9.85 0.71
C SER A 83 -4.94 9.35 0.94
N ASN A 84 -5.17 8.03 0.94
CA ASN A 84 -6.50 7.48 1.23
C ASN A 84 -6.97 7.88 2.63
N PHE A 85 -6.11 7.75 3.64
CA PHE A 85 -6.47 8.02 5.02
C PHE A 85 -6.60 9.52 5.32
N PHE A 86 -5.53 10.31 5.18
CA PHE A 86 -5.50 11.70 5.63
C PHE A 86 -6.26 12.67 4.73
N ILE A 87 -6.40 12.36 3.43
CA ILE A 87 -7.06 13.23 2.44
C ILE A 87 -8.48 12.74 2.13
N HIS A 88 -8.66 11.44 1.94
CA HIS A 88 -9.95 10.87 1.52
C HIS A 88 -10.76 10.25 2.66
N ASN A 89 -10.21 10.17 3.88
CA ASN A 89 -10.84 9.49 5.02
C ASN A 89 -11.29 8.06 4.69
N GLN A 90 -10.44 7.34 3.95
CA GLN A 90 -10.66 5.99 3.46
C GLN A 90 -9.58 5.05 3.98
N ARG A 91 -10.02 3.87 4.42
CA ARG A 91 -9.14 2.78 4.81
C ARG A 91 -8.74 1.97 3.58
N THR A 92 -7.47 1.60 3.49
CA THR A 92 -6.96 0.82 2.35
C THR A 92 -6.81 -0.65 2.72
N ARG A 93 -7.28 -1.58 1.89
CA ARG A 93 -6.96 -3.00 2.01
C ARG A 93 -5.64 -3.31 1.29
N ILE A 94 -4.63 -3.73 2.03
CA ILE A 94 -3.37 -4.23 1.48
C ILE A 94 -3.40 -5.75 1.52
N ILE A 95 -3.08 -6.36 0.38
CA ILE A 95 -3.01 -7.81 0.22
C ILE A 95 -1.58 -8.19 -0.10
N THR A 96 -0.96 -8.96 0.79
CA THR A 96 0.37 -9.53 0.59
C THR A 96 0.25 -10.98 0.12
N PRO A 97 1.26 -11.53 -0.57
CA PRO A 97 1.30 -12.95 -0.88
C PRO A 97 1.31 -13.87 0.34
N THR A 98 2.11 -13.53 1.36
CA THR A 98 2.36 -14.40 2.52
C THR A 98 2.07 -13.67 3.83
N ALA A 99 1.73 -14.44 4.86
CA ALA A 99 1.60 -13.95 6.24
C ALA A 99 2.91 -13.31 6.74
N ALA A 100 4.07 -13.87 6.40
CA ALA A 100 5.36 -13.30 6.78
C ALA A 100 5.59 -11.92 6.16
N GLN A 101 5.20 -11.70 4.89
CA GLN A 101 5.27 -10.37 4.28
C GLN A 101 4.26 -9.41 4.93
N ARG A 102 3.05 -9.89 5.28
CA ARG A 102 2.04 -9.12 6.01
C ARG A 102 2.58 -8.59 7.34
N GLU A 103 3.24 -9.44 8.11
CA GLU A 103 3.82 -9.08 9.41
C GLU A 103 4.91 -8.01 9.28
N ARG A 104 5.83 -8.17 8.32
CA ARG A 104 6.86 -7.14 8.08
C ARG A 104 6.26 -5.83 7.59
N MET A 105 5.23 -5.89 6.75
CA MET A 105 4.54 -4.69 6.27
C MET A 105 3.81 -3.97 7.42
N ALA A 106 3.21 -4.71 8.35
CA ALA A 106 2.62 -4.14 9.55
C ALA A 106 3.66 -3.38 10.40
N ILE A 107 4.85 -3.95 10.59
CA ILE A 107 5.96 -3.29 11.30
C ILE A 107 6.36 -2.00 10.57
N ILE A 108 6.64 -2.07 9.27
CA ILE A 108 7.08 -0.91 8.47
C ILE A 108 6.06 0.22 8.53
N ILE A 109 4.78 -0.07 8.29
CA ILE A 109 3.73 0.96 8.29
C ILE A 109 3.55 1.55 9.69
N ASN A 110 3.62 0.73 10.73
CA ASN A 110 3.52 1.22 12.10
C ASN A 110 4.69 2.14 12.45
N GLU A 111 5.92 1.76 12.09
CA GLU A 111 7.10 2.58 12.31
C GLU A 111 7.06 3.89 11.51
N THR A 112 6.50 3.88 10.30
CA THR A 112 6.35 5.10 9.49
C THR A 112 5.25 6.03 10.03
N LEU A 113 4.30 5.50 10.81
CA LEU A 113 3.17 6.25 11.36
C LEU A 113 3.51 6.89 12.71
N VAL A 114 4.02 6.10 13.65
CA VAL A 114 4.24 6.51 15.05
C VAL A 114 5.71 6.49 15.47
N GLY A 115 6.61 6.07 14.61
CA GLY A 115 8.04 5.89 14.92
C GLY A 115 8.39 4.51 15.47
N PRO A 116 9.64 4.30 15.89
CA PRO A 116 10.13 2.99 16.32
C PRO A 116 9.31 2.41 17.49
N ALA A 117 9.08 1.10 17.48
CA ALA A 117 8.23 0.45 18.48
C ALA A 117 8.78 0.54 19.92
N ASN A 118 10.10 0.63 20.07
CA ASN A 118 10.76 0.72 21.37
C ASN A 118 11.34 2.12 21.60
N ALA A 119 10.73 2.87 22.52
CA ALA A 119 11.19 4.20 22.90
C ALA A 119 12.67 4.25 23.30
N ALA A 120 13.17 3.20 23.98
CA ALA A 120 14.56 3.15 24.42
C ALA A 120 15.58 3.17 23.27
N ASP A 121 15.17 2.80 22.05
CA ASP A 121 16.07 2.81 20.88
C ASP A 121 16.37 4.24 20.40
N PHE A 122 15.46 5.18 20.69
CA PHE A 122 15.56 6.56 20.20
C PHE A 122 15.40 7.64 21.27
N GLU A 123 15.20 7.27 22.54
CA GLU A 123 14.98 8.22 23.62
C GLU A 123 16.13 9.22 23.76
N GLN A 124 17.37 8.86 23.44
CA GLN A 124 18.51 9.78 23.46
C GLN A 124 18.40 10.91 22.43
N TYR A 125 17.60 10.76 21.38
CA TYR A 125 17.47 11.72 20.29
C TYR A 125 16.27 12.63 20.48
N HIS A 126 16.47 13.78 21.13
CA HIS A 126 15.40 14.77 21.38
C HIS A 126 14.60 15.11 20.11
N TRP A 127 15.28 15.33 18.99
CA TRP A 127 14.64 15.67 17.72
C TRP A 127 13.68 14.58 17.24
N LEU A 128 14.06 13.30 17.37
CA LEU A 128 13.25 12.17 16.94
C LEU A 128 12.03 11.98 17.85
N ARG A 129 12.19 12.19 19.17
CA ARG A 129 11.03 12.19 20.09
C ARG A 129 10.00 13.26 19.72
N VAL A 130 10.46 14.47 19.40
CA VAL A 130 9.57 15.58 19.00
C VAL A 130 8.86 15.25 17.70
N GLU A 131 9.55 14.63 16.75
CA GLU A 131 8.97 14.20 15.47
C GLU A 131 7.88 13.14 15.67
N CYS A 132 8.16 12.07 16.43
CA CYS A 132 7.17 11.03 16.73
C CYS A 132 5.92 11.59 17.45
N MET A 133 6.10 12.56 18.36
CA MET A 133 4.98 13.24 19.03
C MET A 133 4.16 14.12 18.08
N ALA A 134 4.77 14.66 17.02
CA ALA A 134 4.07 15.47 16.05
C ALA A 134 3.26 14.63 15.06
N THR A 135 3.77 13.45 14.69
CA THR A 135 3.10 12.54 13.74
C THR A 135 2.02 11.67 14.38
N SER A 136 2.04 11.51 15.71
CA SER A 136 1.04 10.76 16.47
C SER A 136 -0.29 11.47 16.68
N TYR A 137 -0.41 12.74 16.26
CA TYR A 137 -1.65 13.49 16.41
C TYR A 137 -2.36 13.71 15.06
N TYR A 138 -3.56 13.15 14.92
CA TYR A 138 -4.46 13.43 13.82
C TYR A 138 -5.84 13.81 14.35
N ALA A 139 -6.13 15.11 14.39
CA ALA A 139 -7.32 15.66 15.05
C ALA A 139 -8.68 15.03 14.66
N PRO A 140 -8.92 14.57 13.42
CA PRO A 140 -10.14 13.86 13.08
C PRO A 140 -10.35 12.54 13.83
N LEU A 141 -9.26 11.92 14.32
CA LEU A 141 -9.33 10.84 15.29
C LEU A 141 -9.32 11.41 16.71
N ASN A 142 -10.19 10.86 17.56
CA ASN A 142 -10.17 11.14 19.00
C ASN A 142 -9.11 10.28 19.73
N HIS A 143 -8.12 9.75 19.00
CA HIS A 143 -6.99 8.97 19.49
C HIS A 143 -5.81 9.08 18.51
N GLU A 144 -4.65 8.58 18.94
CA GLU A 144 -3.47 8.45 18.09
C GLU A 144 -3.74 7.47 16.93
N PRO A 145 -3.39 7.81 15.67
CA PRO A 145 -3.52 6.91 14.54
C PRO A 145 -2.86 5.56 14.80
N GLN A 146 -3.62 4.49 14.57
CA GLN A 146 -3.15 3.11 14.63
C GLN A 146 -3.13 2.50 13.23
N LEU A 147 -2.39 1.40 13.07
CA LEU A 147 -2.29 0.66 11.82
C LEU A 147 -3.67 0.31 11.24
N GLU A 148 -4.60 -0.12 12.09
CA GLU A 148 -5.96 -0.51 11.71
C GLU A 148 -6.84 0.63 11.21
N ASP A 149 -6.52 1.89 11.55
CA ASP A 149 -7.24 3.06 11.04
C ASP A 149 -6.89 3.28 9.57
N LEU A 150 -5.61 3.13 9.23
CA LEU A 150 -5.10 3.35 7.89
C LEU A 150 -5.40 2.18 6.95
N THR A 151 -5.31 0.94 7.46
CA THR A 151 -5.24 -0.22 6.58
C THR A 151 -5.84 -1.51 7.13
N ASP A 152 -6.37 -2.32 6.22
CA ASP A 152 -6.77 -3.71 6.43
C ASP A 152 -5.74 -4.62 5.75
N LEU A 153 -4.70 -5.01 6.50
CA LEU A 153 -3.67 -5.91 5.97
C LEU A 153 -4.14 -7.37 5.98
N ARG A 154 -4.04 -8.00 4.81
CA ARG A 154 -4.45 -9.39 4.57
C ARG A 154 -3.36 -10.13 3.80
N ALA A 155 -3.26 -11.44 4.03
CA ALA A 155 -2.35 -12.30 3.30
C ALA A 155 -3.13 -13.31 2.47
N LEU A 156 -2.68 -13.58 1.24
CA LEU A 156 -3.31 -14.59 0.37
C LEU A 156 -3.24 -15.99 0.97
N THR A 157 -2.13 -16.35 1.63
CA THR A 157 -1.97 -17.62 2.36
C THR A 157 -3.03 -17.84 3.44
N ASP A 158 -3.60 -16.75 3.95
CA ASP A 158 -4.56 -16.77 5.06
C ASP A 158 -6.01 -16.60 4.55
N GLY A 159 -6.24 -16.74 3.24
CA GLY A 159 -7.55 -16.50 2.60
C GLY A 159 -7.89 -15.03 2.39
N GLY A 160 -6.94 -14.12 2.60
CA GLY A 160 -7.11 -12.68 2.52
C GLY A 160 -7.42 -12.11 1.12
N GLY A 161 -7.45 -12.97 0.10
CA GLY A 161 -7.78 -12.60 -1.27
C GLY A 161 -9.28 -12.48 -1.56
N ASP A 162 -10.15 -12.89 -0.64
CA ASP A 162 -11.60 -12.70 -0.80
C ASP A 162 -11.98 -11.22 -0.61
N LEU A 163 -12.44 -10.60 -1.69
CA LEU A 163 -12.88 -9.20 -1.70
C LEU A 163 -14.40 -9.08 -1.57
N GLY A 164 -15.12 -10.19 -1.42
CA GLY A 164 -16.57 -10.25 -1.53
C GLY A 164 -17.06 -10.00 -2.96
N GLN A 165 -18.38 -9.91 -3.15
CA GLN A 165 -19.00 -9.64 -4.46
C GLN A 165 -18.64 -10.67 -5.55
N GLY A 166 -18.21 -11.87 -5.17
CA GLY A 166 -17.69 -12.90 -6.08
C GLY A 166 -16.33 -12.58 -6.69
N VAL A 167 -15.58 -11.64 -6.11
CA VAL A 167 -14.21 -11.28 -6.52
C VAL A 167 -13.22 -11.87 -5.54
N ALA A 168 -12.27 -12.64 -6.05
CA ALA A 168 -11.18 -13.19 -5.26
C ALA A 168 -9.84 -13.05 -5.99
N ILE A 169 -8.81 -12.64 -5.27
CA ILE A 169 -7.41 -12.71 -5.69
C ILE A 169 -6.87 -14.06 -5.23
N ARG A 170 -6.21 -14.78 -6.13
CA ARG A 170 -5.67 -16.12 -5.87
C ARG A 170 -4.18 -16.15 -6.18
N TRP A 171 -3.48 -17.01 -5.45
CA TRP A 171 -2.07 -17.33 -5.66
C TRP A 171 -1.91 -18.34 -6.79
#